data_AF-A0A953QH69-F1
#
_entry.id   AF-A0A953QH69-F1
#
_cell.length_a   1.000
_cell.length_b   1.000
_cell.length_c   1.000
_cell.angle_alpha   90.00
_cell.angle_beta   90.00
_cell.angle_gamma   90.00
#
_symmetry.space_group_name_H-M   'P 1'
#
loop_
_entity.id
_entity.type
_entity.pdbx_description
1 polymer ?
#
loop_
_entity_poly.entity_id
_entity_poly.type
_entity_poly.pdbx_seq_one_letter_code
_entity_poly.pdbx_strand_id
1 'polypeptide(L)'
;MRQPETSVEVYAIKVTLLGTSPPVWRRILVPREITLRNLHRTLQTVMGWSNSHLHQFLCVAGKRCCPPEDCGGPEGFAELLKALQDANHPNHDETCEWLGDFFPESFSADEVNRRLCRRKH
;
A
#
# COMPACT_ATOMS: atom_id res chain seq x y z
N MET A 1 -8.46 12.24 -37.66
CA MET A 1 -8.05 11.04 -36.89
C MET A 1 -7.17 11.50 -35.74
N ARG A 2 -7.61 11.35 -34.49
CA ARG A 2 -6.80 11.68 -33.29
C ARG A 2 -5.97 10.42 -32.97
N GLN A 3 -4.65 10.52 -33.00
CA GLN A 3 -3.81 9.48 -32.40
C GLN A 3 -3.97 9.57 -30.88
N PRO A 4 -4.12 8.47 -30.13
CA PRO A 4 -4.05 8.54 -28.70
C PRO A 4 -2.57 8.70 -28.31
N GLU A 5 -2.17 9.92 -27.94
CA GLU A 5 -0.93 10.14 -27.19
C GLU A 5 -1.10 9.48 -25.83
N THR A 6 -0.68 8.22 -25.71
CA THR A 6 -0.58 7.57 -24.41
C THR A 6 0.75 8.00 -23.80
N SER A 7 0.72 9.11 -23.05
CA SER A 7 1.81 9.47 -22.16
C SER A 7 1.95 8.36 -21.11
N VAL A 8 3.00 7.55 -21.20
CA VAL A 8 3.30 6.55 -20.18
C VAL A 8 3.77 7.29 -18.93
N GLU A 9 2.90 7.36 -17.93
CA GLU A 9 3.27 7.90 -16.62
C GLU A 9 4.27 6.96 -15.93
N VAL A 10 5.37 7.55 -15.43
CA VAL A 10 6.48 6.79 -14.84
C VAL A 10 6.82 7.27 -13.44
N TYR A 11 7.29 6.35 -12.61
CA TYR A 11 7.96 6.65 -11.35
C TYR A 11 9.48 6.59 -11.53
N ALA A 12 10.17 7.58 -10.96
CA ALA A 12 11.63 7.56 -10.82
C ALA A 12 12.01 7.02 -9.45
N ILE A 13 12.59 5.82 -9.40
CA ILE A 13 12.95 5.12 -8.16
C ILE A 13 14.47 5.10 -8.02
N LYS A 14 14.98 5.59 -6.89
CA LYS A 14 16.39 5.41 -6.50
C LYS A 14 16.51 4.19 -5.59
N VAL A 15 17.34 3.24 -5.99
CA VAL A 15 17.66 2.01 -5.26
C VAL A 15 19.09 2.12 -4.74
N THR A 16 19.30 1.86 -3.46
CA THR A 16 20.63 1.94 -2.82
C THR A 16 20.86 0.69 -1.98
N LEU A 17 22.05 0.09 -2.08
CA LEU A 17 22.45 -1.02 -1.21
C LEU A 17 22.92 -0.49 0.14
N LEU A 18 22.20 -0.87 1.18
CA LEU A 18 22.56 -0.55 2.56
C LEU A 18 23.86 -1.27 2.95
N GLY A 19 24.67 -0.61 3.79
CA GLY A 19 25.93 -1.18 4.29
C GLY A 19 27.12 -1.12 3.34
N THR A 20 27.01 -0.46 2.18
CA THR A 20 28.13 -0.30 1.22
C THR A 20 28.81 1.07 1.34
N SER A 21 30.14 1.08 1.24
CA SER A 21 30.95 2.29 1.11
C SER A 21 32.07 2.04 0.09
N PRO A 22 32.14 2.79 -1.03
CA PRO A 22 31.22 3.85 -1.44
C PRO A 22 29.81 3.31 -1.78
N PRO A 23 28.75 4.15 -1.77
CA PRO A 23 27.38 3.70 -1.99
C PRO A 23 27.17 3.08 -3.37
N VAL A 24 26.63 1.86 -3.41
CA VAL A 24 26.17 1.23 -4.66
C VAL A 24 24.69 1.55 -4.88
N TRP A 25 24.36 2.28 -5.93
CA TRP A 25 22.99 2.72 -6.21
C TRP A 25 22.64 2.74 -7.71
N ARG A 26 21.33 2.72 -8.02
CA ARG A 26 20.75 2.89 -9.37
C ARG A 26 19.55 3.83 -9.30
N ARG A 27 19.27 4.57 -10.37
CA ARG A 27 18.00 5.29 -10.55
C ARG A 27 17.32 4.77 -11.81
N ILE A 28 16.10 4.26 -11.65
CA ILE A 28 15.33 3.61 -12.71
C ILE A 28 14.01 4.35 -12.94
N LEU A 29 13.54 4.36 -14.19
CA LEU A 29 12.18 4.78 -14.54
C LEU A 29 11.35 3.53 -14.77
N VAL A 30 10.20 3.45 -14.12
CA VAL A 30 9.26 2.32 -14.25
C VAL A 30 7.86 2.83 -14.53
N PRO A 31 7.04 2.12 -15.32
CA PRO A 31 5.63 2.46 -15.50
C PRO A 31 4.91 2.54 -14.16
N ARG A 32 3.95 3.46 -14.00
CA ARG A 32 3.20 3.60 -12.74
C ARG A 32 2.45 2.32 -12.36
N GLU A 33 2.06 1.51 -13.33
CA GLU A 33 1.35 0.24 -13.15
C GLU A 33 2.29 -0.96 -12.89
N ILE A 34 3.58 -0.73 -12.66
CA ILE A 34 4.52 -1.84 -12.43
C ILE A 34 4.09 -2.68 -11.23
N THR A 35 3.99 -4.00 -11.45
CA THR A 35 3.74 -4.94 -10.34
C THR A 35 5.01 -5.12 -9.51
N LEU A 36 4.88 -5.43 -8.21
CA LEU A 36 6.05 -5.75 -7.37
C LEU A 36 6.90 -6.91 -7.92
N ARG A 37 6.27 -7.87 -8.62
CA ARG A 37 6.98 -8.96 -9.31
C ARG A 37 7.88 -8.44 -10.43
N ASN A 38 7.37 -7.51 -11.26
CA ASN A 38 8.16 -6.92 -12.33
C ASN A 38 9.20 -5.95 -11.78
N LEU A 39 8.90 -5.22 -10.72
CA LEU A 39 9.87 -4.40 -10.01
C LEU A 39 11.03 -5.26 -9.49
N HIS A 40 10.76 -6.40 -8.84
CA HIS A 40 11.79 -7.37 -8.44
C HIS A 40 12.67 -7.79 -9.62
N ARG A 41 12.09 -8.15 -10.76
CA ARG A 41 12.86 -8.51 -11.97
C ARG A 41 13.75 -7.36 -12.45
N THR A 42 13.23 -6.13 -12.47
CA THR A 42 14.02 -4.94 -12.82
C THR A 42 15.19 -4.76 -11.85
N LEU A 43 14.95 -4.91 -10.53
CA LEU A 43 16.00 -4.84 -9.52
C LEU A 43 17.09 -5.89 -9.74
N GLN A 44 16.73 -7.14 -10.01
CA GLN A 44 17.70 -8.20 -10.33
C GLN A 44 18.61 -7.78 -11.48
N THR A 45 18.04 -7.29 -12.59
CA THR A 45 18.81 -6.88 -13.77
C THR A 45 19.73 -5.69 -13.49
N VAL A 46 19.22 -4.59 -12.91
CA VAL A 46 20.01 -3.35 -12.77
C VAL A 46 21.10 -3.44 -11.69
N MET A 47 20.93 -4.35 -10.73
CA MET A 47 21.92 -4.64 -9.70
C MET A 47 22.90 -5.75 -10.11
N GLY A 48 22.66 -6.43 -11.24
CA GLY A 48 23.50 -7.53 -11.72
C GLY A 48 23.35 -8.83 -10.91
N TRP A 49 22.16 -9.07 -10.36
CA TRP A 49 21.84 -10.25 -9.57
C TRP A 49 21.14 -11.33 -10.41
N SER A 50 21.30 -12.58 -9.98
CA SER A 50 20.86 -13.79 -10.70
C SER A 50 19.60 -14.45 -10.14
N ASN A 51 18.84 -13.76 -9.28
CA ASN A 51 17.66 -14.30 -8.59
C ASN A 51 17.96 -15.59 -7.79
N SER A 52 19.18 -15.71 -7.26
CA SER A 52 19.66 -16.92 -6.54
C SER A 52 19.18 -17.00 -5.09
N HIS A 53 18.57 -15.95 -4.55
CA HIS A 53 18.10 -15.88 -3.17
C HIS A 53 16.64 -15.45 -3.09
N LEU A 54 16.00 -15.79 -1.98
CA LEU A 54 14.64 -15.32 -1.66
C LEU A 54 14.62 -13.79 -1.48
N HIS A 55 13.50 -13.18 -1.80
CA HIS A 55 13.25 -11.76 -1.64
C HIS A 55 11.86 -11.53 -1.06
N GLN A 56 11.64 -10.36 -0.48
CA GLN A 56 10.34 -9.92 0.01
C GLN A 56 10.21 -8.40 -0.07
N PHE A 57 8.98 -7.92 -0.19
CA PHE A 57 8.62 -6.51 0.01
C PHE A 57 7.84 -6.42 1.31
N LEU A 58 8.20 -5.45 2.16
CA LEU A 58 7.58 -5.24 3.46
C LEU A 58 6.89 -3.89 3.50
N CYS A 59 5.68 -3.87 4.06
CA CYS A 59 5.07 -2.67 4.57
C CYS A 59 5.75 -2.32 5.89
N VAL A 60 6.34 -1.12 5.97
CA VAL A 60 7.13 -0.69 7.14
C VAL A 60 6.35 0.23 8.09
N ALA A 61 5.23 0.80 7.64
CA ALA A 61 4.41 1.71 8.40
C ALA A 61 3.02 1.85 7.77
N GLY A 62 2.07 2.32 8.58
CA GLY A 62 0.70 2.67 8.19
C GLY A 62 -0.08 3.13 9.42
N LYS A 63 -1.29 3.62 9.20
CA LYS A 63 -2.16 4.09 10.27
C LYS A 63 -3.62 3.97 9.83
N ARG A 64 -4.50 3.68 10.79
CA ARG A 64 -5.93 3.48 10.60
C ARG A 64 -6.25 2.27 9.72
N CYS A 65 -7.46 1.76 9.87
CA CYS A 65 -7.97 0.73 8.99
C CYS A 65 -8.51 1.36 7.71
N CYS A 66 -8.75 0.52 6.71
CA CYS A 66 -9.50 0.97 5.53
C CYS A 66 -10.96 1.26 5.92
N PRO A 67 -11.63 2.18 5.20
CA PRO A 67 -13.08 2.33 5.30
C PRO A 67 -13.78 0.97 5.13
N PRO A 68 -14.83 0.68 5.91
CA PRO A 68 -15.66 -0.50 5.69
C PRO A 68 -16.23 -0.51 4.27
N GLU A 69 -16.50 -1.70 3.74
CA GLU A 69 -17.26 -1.81 2.50
C GLU A 69 -18.64 -1.16 2.66
N ASP A 70 -19.17 -0.59 1.58
CA ASP A 70 -20.48 0.06 1.52
C ASP A 70 -20.69 1.26 2.46
N CYS A 71 -19.62 1.82 3.06
CA CYS A 71 -19.70 3.01 3.91
C CYS A 71 -20.03 4.32 3.18
N GLY A 72 -20.33 4.30 1.87
CA GLY A 72 -20.56 5.53 1.09
C GLY A 72 -19.28 6.26 0.65
N GLY A 73 -18.14 5.57 0.64
CA GLY A 73 -16.86 6.14 0.19
C GLY A 73 -16.20 7.05 1.24
N PRO A 74 -15.26 7.93 0.83
CA PRO A 74 -14.50 8.76 1.77
C PRO A 74 -15.37 9.69 2.63
N GLU A 75 -16.46 10.20 2.08
CA GLU A 75 -17.39 11.10 2.78
C GLU A 75 -18.18 10.35 3.86
N GLY A 76 -18.78 9.21 3.52
CA GLY A 76 -19.51 8.42 4.50
C GLY A 76 -18.59 7.83 5.58
N PHE A 77 -17.34 7.48 5.23
CA PHE A 77 -16.34 7.14 6.24
C PHE A 77 -16.06 8.29 7.22
N ALA A 78 -15.96 9.52 6.74
CA ALA A 78 -15.76 10.68 7.61
C ALA A 78 -16.95 10.91 8.56
N GLU A 79 -18.19 10.71 8.09
CA GLU A 79 -19.39 10.81 8.93
C GLU A 79 -19.43 9.70 10.00
N LEU A 80 -19.08 8.46 9.65
CA LEU A 80 -18.97 7.36 10.62
C LEU A 80 -17.95 7.67 11.72
N LEU A 81 -16.79 8.25 11.36
CA LEU A 81 -15.78 8.66 12.34
C LEU A 81 -16.29 9.74 13.29
N LYS A 82 -17.08 10.71 12.79
CA LYS A 82 -17.72 11.72 13.64
C LYS A 82 -18.73 11.08 14.58
N ALA A 83 -19.59 10.21 14.05
CA ALA A 83 -20.60 9.50 14.84
C ALA A 83 -19.95 8.65 15.94
N LEU A 84 -18.86 7.93 15.67
CA LEU A 84 -18.12 7.16 16.67
C LEU A 84 -17.44 8.00 17.76
N GLN A 85 -17.07 9.25 17.46
CA GLN A 85 -16.38 10.14 18.40
C GLN A 85 -17.33 10.93 19.30
N ASP A 86 -18.58 11.15 18.87
CA ASP A 86 -19.58 11.92 19.60
C ASP A 86 -20.75 11.04 20.02
N ALA A 87 -20.83 10.75 21.32
CA ALA A 87 -21.91 9.96 21.91
C ALA A 87 -23.30 10.61 21.78
N ASN A 88 -23.38 11.92 21.46
CA ASN A 88 -24.65 12.62 21.23
C ASN A 88 -25.00 12.74 19.73
N HIS A 89 -24.17 12.19 18.85
CA HIS A 89 -24.45 12.21 17.42
C HIS A 89 -25.75 11.43 17.15
N PRO A 90 -26.67 11.95 16.31
CA PRO A 90 -27.97 11.29 16.07
C PRO A 90 -27.84 9.85 15.57
N ASN A 91 -26.73 9.53 14.90
CA ASN A 91 -26.44 8.21 14.36
C ASN A 91 -25.40 7.43 15.19
N HIS A 92 -25.06 7.84 16.42
CA HIS A 92 -24.03 7.17 17.23
C HIS A 92 -24.37 5.69 17.45
N ASP A 93 -25.58 5.42 17.97
CA ASP A 93 -26.02 4.06 18.30
C ASP A 93 -26.10 3.16 17.06
N GLU A 94 -26.70 3.66 15.97
CA GLU A 94 -26.78 2.94 14.68
C GLU A 94 -25.38 2.64 14.12
N THR A 95 -24.46 3.60 14.24
CA THR A 95 -23.07 3.43 13.77
C THR A 95 -22.35 2.37 14.59
N CYS A 96 -22.48 2.37 15.92
CA CYS A 96 -21.88 1.37 16.79
C CYS A 96 -22.45 -0.04 16.53
N GLU A 97 -23.77 -0.15 16.35
CA GLU A 97 -24.43 -1.43 16.04
C GLU A 97 -23.94 -2.00 14.70
N TRP A 98 -23.88 -1.16 13.67
CA TRP A 98 -23.44 -1.58 12.33
C TRP A 98 -21.95 -1.98 12.29
N LEU A 99 -21.09 -1.20 12.95
CA LEU A 99 -19.65 -1.39 12.90
C LEU A 99 -19.13 -2.50 13.81
N GLY A 100 -19.82 -2.80 14.92
CA GLY A 100 -19.39 -3.82 15.89
C GLY A 100 -17.96 -3.59 16.39
N ASP A 101 -17.10 -4.60 16.25
CA ASP A 101 -15.68 -4.57 16.68
C ASP A 101 -14.74 -3.75 15.75
N PHE A 102 -15.29 -2.80 15.00
CA PHE A 102 -14.48 -1.94 14.14
C PHE A 102 -13.71 -0.91 14.97
N PHE A 103 -12.39 -0.92 14.86
CA PHE A 103 -11.51 0.05 15.50
C PHE A 103 -10.84 0.93 14.43
N PRO A 104 -11.31 2.18 14.20
CA PRO A 104 -10.84 3.01 13.10
C PRO A 104 -9.34 3.32 13.13
N GLU A 105 -8.76 3.39 14.32
CA GLU A 105 -7.33 3.68 14.51
C GLU A 105 -6.44 2.42 14.42
N SER A 106 -7.03 1.23 14.23
CA SER A 106 -6.27 -0.02 14.15
C SER A 106 -5.48 -0.14 12.84
N PHE A 107 -4.19 -0.47 12.95
CA PHE A 107 -3.35 -0.87 11.82
C PHE A 107 -2.23 -1.78 12.32
N SER A 108 -1.95 -2.88 11.62
CA SER A 108 -0.85 -3.80 11.95
C SER A 108 0.01 -4.08 10.72
N ALA A 109 1.22 -3.52 10.69
CA ALA A 109 2.20 -3.83 9.65
C ALA A 109 2.54 -5.32 9.62
N ASP A 110 2.59 -5.97 10.79
CA ASP A 110 2.84 -7.41 10.89
C ASP A 110 1.74 -8.22 10.24
N GLU A 111 0.47 -7.87 10.46
CA GLU A 111 -0.64 -8.56 9.80
C GLU A 111 -0.61 -8.37 8.28
N VAL A 112 -0.35 -7.14 7.83
CA VAL A 112 -0.19 -6.84 6.40
C VAL A 112 0.94 -7.68 5.81
N ASN A 113 2.10 -7.73 6.45
CA ASN A 113 3.25 -8.48 5.99
C ASN A 113 3.00 -10.00 6.01
N ARG A 114 2.27 -10.53 7.00
CA ARG A 114 1.82 -11.94 6.98
C ARG A 114 0.97 -12.25 5.74
N ARG A 115 0.10 -11.32 5.33
CA ARG A 115 -0.71 -11.47 4.11
C ARG A 115 0.13 -11.31 2.83
N LEU A 116 1.11 -10.40 2.80
CA LEU A 116 2.04 -10.23 1.68
C LEU A 116 2.96 -11.45 1.48
N CYS A 117 3.37 -12.11 2.56
CA CYS A 117 4.19 -13.33 2.52
C CYS A 117 3.41 -14.59 2.11
N ARG A 118 2.06 -14.58 2.14
CA ARG A 118 1.26 -15.71 1.68
C ARG A 118 1.42 -15.87 0.16
N ARG A 119 2.16 -16.90 -0.26
CA ARG A 119 2.16 -17.38 -1.65
C ARG A 119 0.72 -17.76 -2.01
N LYS A 120 0.09 -17.02 -2.92
CA LYS A 120 -1.05 -17.56 -3.67
C LYS A 120 -0.49 -18.71 -4.52
N HIS A 121 -0.88 -19.94 -4.17
CA HIS A 121 -0.70 -21.11 -5.02
C HIS A 121 -1.61 -20.99 -6.24
#